data_AF-X1S666-F1
#
_entry.id   AF-X1S666-F1
#
_cell.length_a   1.000
_cell.length_b   1.000
_cell.length_c   1.000
_cell.angle_alpha   90.00
_cell.angle_beta   90.00
_cell.angle_gamma   90.00
#
_symmetry.space_group_name_H-M   'P 1'
#
loop_
_entity.id
_entity.type
_entity.pdbx_description
1 polymer ?
#
loop_
_entity_poly.entity_id
_entity_poly.type
_entity_poly.pdbx_seq_one_letter_code
_entity_poly.pdbx_strand_id
1 'polypeptide(L)'
;GQISNDGGEVCQYRFRYKKGAGGAYSYTTWTGAKTTEQTFYENINGLDKKNLYYFNAQAKNSVGESAWGSELSFTTLATTPVVTTQAV
;
A
#
# COMPACT_ATOMS: atom_id res chain seq x y z
N GLY A 1 1.66 -6.02 -4.16
CA GLY A 1 0.78 -6.56 -5.21
C GLY A 1 1.61 -7.24 -6.27
N GLN A 2 0.98 -7.90 -7.24
CA GLN A 2 1.64 -8.48 -8.41
C GLN A 2 0.84 -8.10 -9.66
N ILE A 3 1.54 -7.87 -10.78
CA ILE A 3 0.90 -7.67 -12.08
C ILE A 3 0.61 -9.04 -12.69
N SER A 4 -0.66 -9.39 -12.86
CA SER A 4 -1.05 -10.70 -13.42
C SER A 4 -1.08 -10.73 -14.95
N ASN A 5 -1.28 -9.57 -15.59
CA ASN A 5 -1.21 -9.39 -17.04
C ASN A 5 -1.02 -7.89 -17.31
N ASP A 6 0.00 -7.54 -18.07
CA ASP A 6 0.41 -6.17 -18.41
C ASP A 6 -0.03 -5.73 -19.81
N GLY A 7 -0.66 -6.64 -20.58
CA GLY A 7 -1.11 -6.36 -21.94
C GLY A 7 0.05 -6.11 -22.91
N GLY A 8 1.27 -6.51 -22.55
CA GLY A 8 2.48 -6.29 -23.36
C GLY A 8 3.14 -4.92 -23.15
N GLU A 9 2.70 -4.12 -22.18
CA GLU A 9 3.28 -2.83 -21.84
C GLU A 9 3.60 -2.71 -20.35
N VAL A 10 4.61 -1.91 -20.01
CA VAL A 10 4.94 -1.64 -18.60
C VAL A 10 3.77 -0.96 -17.89
N CYS A 11 3.40 -1.50 -16.74
CA CYS A 11 2.38 -0.94 -15.87
C CYS A 11 3.01 -0.07 -14.76
N GLN A 12 2.38 1.06 -14.50
CA GLN A 12 2.54 1.76 -13.23
C GLN A 12 1.57 1.16 -12.20
N TYR A 13 1.87 1.32 -10.92
CA TYR A 13 0.99 0.89 -9.83
C TYR A 13 0.77 2.02 -8.82
N ARG A 14 -0.33 1.91 -8.08
CA ARG A 14 -0.58 2.70 -6.87
C ARG A 14 -1.33 1.87 -5.84
N PHE A 15 -1.31 2.37 -4.61
CA PHE A 15 -2.11 1.85 -3.51
C PHE A 15 -3.13 2.88 -3.07
N ARG A 16 -4.23 2.39 -2.49
CA ARG A 16 -5.08 3.19 -1.62
C ARG A 16 -5.19 2.49 -0.28
N TYR A 17 -5.35 3.27 0.78
CA TYR A 17 -5.49 2.75 2.13
C TYR A 17 -6.44 3.61 2.97
N LYS A 18 -7.13 2.99 3.93
CA LYS A 18 -8.05 3.66 4.85
C LYS A 18 -7.90 3.11 6.27
N LYS A 19 -8.19 3.96 7.26
CA LYS A 19 -8.21 3.59 8.68
C LYS A 19 -9.59 3.01 9.05
N GLY A 20 -9.63 1.76 9.47
CA GLY A 20 -10.86 1.03 9.75
C GLY A 20 -11.76 0.84 8.53
N ALA A 21 -12.86 0.11 8.71
CA ALA A 21 -13.77 -0.23 7.60
C ALA A 21 -14.49 1.00 7.01
N GLY A 22 -14.81 1.99 7.85
CA GLY A 22 -15.52 3.22 7.50
C GLY A 22 -14.64 4.44 7.20
N GLY A 23 -13.31 4.29 7.17
CA GLY A 23 -12.40 5.39 6.87
C GLY A 23 -12.44 5.83 5.40
N ALA A 24 -12.03 7.08 5.15
CA ALA A 24 -11.79 7.56 3.79
C ALA A 24 -10.50 6.97 3.22
N TYR A 25 -10.49 6.66 1.92
CA TYR A 25 -9.27 6.20 1.24
C TYR A 25 -8.31 7.37 0.97
N SER A 26 -7.08 7.21 1.41
CA SER A 26 -5.91 7.96 0.94
C SER A 26 -5.26 7.18 -0.19
N TYR A 27 -4.64 7.90 -1.14
CA TYR A 27 -4.03 7.32 -2.33
C TYR A 27 -2.54 7.64 -2.36
N THR A 28 -1.73 6.66 -2.74
CA THR A 28 -0.35 6.93 -3.16
C THR A 28 -0.34 7.51 -4.57
N THR A 29 0.75 8.18 -4.93
CA THR A 29 0.98 8.54 -6.33
C THR A 29 1.16 7.30 -7.19
N TRP A 30 0.86 7.43 -8.47
CA TRP A 30 1.25 6.43 -9.46
C TRP A 30 2.77 6.37 -9.57
N THR A 31 3.33 5.17 -9.56
CA THR A 31 4.78 4.96 -9.61
C THR A 31 5.13 3.58 -10.17
N GLY A 32 6.43 3.35 -10.34
CA GLY A 32 6.99 2.09 -10.81
C GLY A 32 6.85 1.87 -12.31
N ALA A 33 7.56 0.85 -12.78
CA ALA A 33 7.46 0.28 -14.12
C ALA A 33 7.58 -1.23 -13.93
N LYS A 34 6.45 -1.93 -13.99
CA LYS A 34 6.34 -3.35 -13.70
C LYS A 34 5.64 -4.08 -14.83
N THR A 35 6.18 -5.23 -15.22
CA THR A 35 5.59 -6.12 -16.23
C THR A 35 4.89 -7.30 -15.57
N THR A 36 4.27 -8.16 -16.39
CA THR A 36 3.64 -9.42 -15.94
C THR A 36 4.56 -10.21 -15.00
N GLU A 37 3.97 -10.80 -13.96
CA GLU A 37 4.59 -11.57 -12.87
C GLU A 37 5.51 -10.79 -11.94
N GLN A 38 5.75 -9.50 -12.17
CA GLN A 38 6.55 -8.69 -11.25
C GLN A 38 5.73 -8.26 -10.04
N THR A 39 6.36 -8.38 -8.87
CA THR A 39 5.82 -7.88 -7.60
C THR A 39 6.21 -6.42 -7.36
N PHE A 40 5.35 -5.74 -6.62
CA PHE A 40 5.53 -4.35 -6.23
C PHE A 40 5.05 -4.10 -4.79
N TYR A 41 5.68 -3.12 -4.14
CA TYR A 41 5.41 -2.71 -2.77
C TYR A 41 5.54 -1.19 -2.63
N GLU A 42 4.90 -0.62 -1.61
CA GLU A 42 5.01 0.78 -1.23
C GLU A 42 5.18 0.92 0.27
N ASN A 43 5.96 1.91 0.69
CA ASN A 43 6.13 2.25 2.09
C ASN A 43 5.19 3.40 2.45
N ILE A 44 4.23 3.14 3.33
CA ILE A 44 3.29 4.15 3.83
C ILE A 44 3.73 4.55 5.24
N ASN A 45 4.09 5.82 5.40
CA ASN A 45 4.55 6.38 6.67
C ASN A 45 3.45 7.23 7.34
N GLY A 46 3.63 7.55 8.63
CA GLY A 46 2.73 8.45 9.36
C GLY A 46 1.38 7.84 9.77
N LEU A 47 1.25 6.51 9.78
CA LEU A 47 0.03 5.84 10.21
C LEU A 47 -0.11 5.83 11.74
N ASP A 48 -1.33 6.07 12.22
CA ASP A 48 -1.64 5.94 13.64
C ASP A 48 -1.36 4.52 14.14
N LYS A 49 -0.74 4.42 15.31
CA LYS A 49 -0.35 3.17 15.97
C LYS A 49 -1.57 2.43 16.54
N LYS A 50 -1.51 1.10 16.70
CA LYS A 50 -2.61 0.27 17.21
C LYS A 50 -3.93 0.44 16.44
N ASN A 51 -3.86 0.67 15.13
CA ASN A 51 -5.05 0.86 14.29
C ASN A 51 -5.06 -0.14 13.13
N LEU A 52 -6.25 -0.65 12.81
CA LEU A 52 -6.49 -1.50 11.66
C LEU A 52 -6.60 -0.64 10.40
N TYR A 53 -5.85 -1.00 9.37
CA TYR A 53 -5.89 -0.38 8.05
C TYR A 53 -6.29 -1.39 7.00
N TYR A 54 -7.03 -0.92 6.01
CA TYR A 54 -7.39 -1.67 4.81
C TYR A 54 -6.71 -1.04 3.60
N PHE A 55 -6.24 -1.84 2.67
CA PHE A 55 -5.57 -1.37 1.47
C PHE A 55 -5.90 -2.20 0.23
N ASN A 56 -5.85 -1.54 -0.93
CA ASN A 56 -5.96 -2.16 -2.25
C ASN A 56 -4.82 -1.68 -3.14
N ALA A 57 -4.54 -2.44 -4.19
CA ALA A 57 -3.61 -2.04 -5.25
C ALA A 57 -4.36 -1.88 -6.58
N GLN A 58 -3.84 -1.02 -7.46
CA GLN A 58 -4.32 -0.82 -8.82
C GLN A 58 -3.13 -0.66 -9.75
N ALA A 59 -3.27 -1.14 -10.98
CA ALA A 59 -2.28 -0.95 -12.04
C ALA A 59 -2.84 -0.04 -13.14
N LYS A 60 -1.98 0.59 -13.93
CA LYS A 60 -2.37 1.27 -15.16
C LYS A 60 -1.29 1.19 -16.22
N ASN A 61 -1.69 1.19 -17.48
CA ASN A 61 -0.83 1.33 -18.65
C ASN A 61 -1.47 2.35 -19.64
N SER A 62 -1.01 2.37 -20.89
CA SER A 62 -1.54 3.31 -21.89
C SER A 62 -3.03 3.08 -22.21
N VAL A 63 -3.52 1.85 -22.01
CA VAL A 63 -4.91 1.44 -22.26
C VAL A 63 -5.85 1.96 -21.17
N GLY A 64 -5.34 2.11 -19.94
CA GLY A 64 -6.10 2.70 -18.83
C GLY A 64 -5.75 2.12 -17.47
N GLU A 65 -6.61 2.37 -16.49
CA GLU A 65 -6.48 1.85 -15.13
C GLU A 65 -7.23 0.52 -14.97
N SER A 66 -6.62 -0.45 -14.29
CA SER A 66 -7.27 -1.70 -13.92
C SER A 66 -8.35 -1.49 -12.86
N ALA A 67 -9.19 -2.50 -12.64
CA ALA A 67 -9.97 -2.58 -11.41
C ALA A 67 -9.03 -2.63 -10.18
N TRP A 68 -9.56 -2.24 -9.02
CA TRP A 68 -8.86 -2.44 -7.75
C TRP A 68 -8.75 -3.92 -7.44
N GLY A 69 -7.55 -4.35 -7.03
CA GLY A 69 -7.33 -5.68 -6.50
C GLY A 69 -8.05 -5.91 -5.16
N SER A 70 -7.99 -7.15 -4.66
CA SER A 70 -8.60 -7.54 -3.40
C SER A 70 -8.20 -6.62 -2.24
N GLU A 71 -9.16 -6.33 -1.37
CA GLU A 71 -8.88 -5.57 -0.14
C GLU A 71 -8.16 -6.47 0.85
N LEU A 72 -7.01 -6.01 1.32
CA LEU A 72 -6.22 -6.63 2.36
C LEU A 72 -6.17 -5.72 3.59
N SER A 73 -5.83 -6.25 4.75
CA SER A 73 -5.75 -5.46 5.98
C SER A 73 -4.54 -5.81 6.83
N PHE A 74 -4.10 -4.83 7.63
CA PHE A 74 -3.03 -4.99 8.61
C PHE A 74 -3.27 -4.05 9.80
N THR A 75 -2.70 -4.40 10.96
CA THR A 75 -2.78 -3.58 12.17
C THR A 75 -1.41 -3.00 12.48
N THR A 76 -1.32 -1.69 12.68
CA THR A 76 -0.06 -1.04 13.07
C THR A 76 0.32 -1.41 14.50
N LEU A 77 1.61 -1.64 14.73
CA LEU A 77 2.13 -1.98 16.06
C LEU A 77 1.98 -0.80 17.04
N ALA A 78 1.91 -1.14 18.32
CA ALA A 78 2.13 -0.18 19.39
C ALA A 78 3.58 0.33 19.36
N THR A 79 3.83 1.61 19.67
CA THR A 79 5.19 1.94 20.09
C THR A 79 5.47 1.32 21.43
N THR A 80 6.53 0.51 21.48
CA THR A 80 7.20 0.18 22.72
C THR A 80 7.73 1.47 23.37
N PRO A 81 7.54 1.67 24.68
CA PRO A 81 8.24 2.74 25.37
C PRO A 81 9.74 2.46 25.32
N VAL A 82 10.53 3.44 24.86
CA VAL A 82 11.99 3.41 25.00
C VAL A 82 12.30 3.88 26.42
N VAL A 83 12.65 2.96 27.30
CA VAL A 83 13.22 3.31 28.60
C VAL A 83 14.69 3.65 28.39
N THR A 84 15.04 4.92 28.55
CA THR A 84 16.43 5.36 28.68
C THR A 84 16.75 5.43 30.16
N THR A 85 17.49 4.45 30.67
CA THR A 85 18.11 4.55 32.00
C THR A 85 19.30 5.49 31.87
N GLN A 86 19.20 6.69 32.44
CA GLN A 86 20.40 7.50 32.70
C GLN A 86 21.16 6.85 33.86
N ALA A 87 22.45 6.59 33.67
CA ALA A 87 23.33 6.20 34.76
C ALA A 87 23.48 7.40 35.71
N VAL A 88 23.37 7.15 37.02
CA VAL A 88 23.61 8.13 38.09
C VAL A 88 25.10 8.20 38.37
#